data_AF-A0AA91DQG8-F1
#
_entry.id   AF-A0AA91DQG8-F1
#
_cell.length_a   1.000
_cell.length_b   1.000
_cell.length_c   1.000
_cell.angle_alpha   90.00
_cell.angle_beta   90.00
_cell.angle_gamma   90.00
#
_symmetry.space_group_name_H-M   'P 1'
#
loop_
_entity.id
_entity.type
_entity.pdbx_description
1 polymer ?
#
loop_
_entity_poly.entity_id
_entity_poly.type
_entity_poly.pdbx_seq_one_letter_code
_entity_poly.pdbx_strand_id
1 'polypeptide(L)'
;MEDFLPTQRGNVSLSNLQVLNAIYEGNETRQLALDLSFIPVVPPLRARVDPWKYDRAMYKRRDEVERLFRRLKGYRRIFSRFEKLDVMFTAFISFALISDDLRLC
;
A
#
# COMPACT_ATOMS: atom_id res chain seq x y z
N MET A 1 -2.09 14.14 -4.82
CA MET A 1 -1.60 12.76 -4.52
C MET A 1 -1.08 12.67 -3.08
N GLU A 2 -0.96 13.81 -2.37
CA GLU A 2 -0.43 13.88 -1.01
C GLU A 2 -1.52 13.85 0.08
N ASP A 3 -2.78 14.12 -0.28
CA ASP A 3 -3.86 14.43 0.70
C ASP A 3 -4.43 13.22 1.47
N PHE A 4 -4.14 11.99 1.03
CA PHE A 4 -4.65 10.74 1.64
C PHE A 4 -3.59 9.91 2.36
N LEU A 5 -2.34 10.37 2.35
CA LEU A 5 -1.25 9.75 3.08
C LEU A 5 -1.08 10.51 4.40
N PRO A 6 -0.59 9.87 5.48
CA PRO A 6 -0.36 10.55 6.75
C PRO A 6 0.45 11.82 6.51
N THR A 7 -0.20 12.98 6.71
CA THR A 7 0.44 14.27 6.51
C THR A 7 1.48 14.46 7.60
N GLN A 8 2.72 14.71 7.20
CA GLN A 8 3.84 14.94 8.11
C GLN A 8 3.48 16.08 9.08
N ARG A 9 3.23 15.77 10.35
CA ARG A 9 3.23 16.77 11.43
C ARG A 9 4.61 16.79 12.06
N GLY A 10 5.47 17.69 11.58
CA GLY A 10 6.84 17.83 12.08
C GLY A 10 7.84 18.15 10.96
N ASN A 11 9.02 18.60 11.36
CA ASN A 11 10.10 19.07 10.48
C ASN A 11 10.86 17.87 9.85
N VAL A 12 10.15 16.99 9.14
CA VAL A 12 10.70 15.76 8.55
C VAL A 12 10.69 15.88 7.02
N SER A 13 11.86 15.80 6.39
CA SER A 13 12.06 15.94 4.94
C SER A 13 11.71 14.68 4.12
N LEU A 14 11.00 13.72 4.72
CA LEU A 14 10.64 12.45 4.10
C LEU A 14 9.32 12.56 3.34
N SER A 15 9.24 11.97 2.16
CA SER A 15 7.97 11.82 1.45
C SER A 15 7.04 10.86 2.20
N ASN A 16 5.74 10.98 1.99
CA ASN A 16 4.75 10.10 2.59
C ASN A 16 5.00 8.60 2.30
N LEU A 17 5.53 8.30 1.11
CA LEU A 17 5.92 6.96 0.71
C LEU A 17 7.15 6.47 1.50
N GLN A 18 8.11 7.36 1.81
CA GLN A 18 9.25 7.03 2.67
C GLN A 18 8.83 6.75 4.11
N VAL A 19 7.85 7.48 4.66
CA VAL A 19 7.30 7.18 5.98
C VAL A 19 6.62 5.81 6.00
N LEU A 20 5.83 5.50 4.98
CA LEU A 20 5.16 4.20 4.95
C LEU A 20 6.18 3.06 4.82
N ASN A 21 7.21 3.21 3.99
CA ASN A 21 8.29 2.21 3.91
C ASN A 21 9.02 2.05 5.24
N ALA A 22 9.26 3.14 5.97
CA ALA A 22 9.91 3.11 7.28
C ALA A 22 9.13 2.29 8.32
N ILE A 23 7.79 2.36 8.29
CA ILE A 23 6.92 1.55 9.18
C ILE A 23 7.08 0.05 8.89
N TYR A 24 7.25 -0.34 7.62
CA TYR A 24 7.42 -1.74 7.21
C TYR A 24 8.89 -2.21 7.18
N GLU A 25 9.84 -1.33 7.51
CA GLU A 25 11.28 -1.61 7.47
C GLU A 25 11.81 -2.34 8.72
N GLY A 26 10.94 -2.67 9.67
CA GLY A 26 11.29 -3.34 10.92
C GLY A 26 11.98 -4.69 10.68
N ASN A 27 13.06 -4.96 11.43
CA ASN A 27 13.77 -6.24 11.37
C ASN A 27 12.85 -7.41 11.70
N GLU A 28 11.98 -7.23 12.70
CA GLU A 28 10.98 -8.23 13.12
C GLU A 28 9.99 -8.53 11.99
N THR A 29 9.42 -7.49 11.37
CA THR A 29 8.48 -7.62 10.23
C THR A 29 9.13 -8.33 9.05
N ARG A 30 10.40 -8.03 8.78
CA ARG A 30 11.15 -8.66 7.71
C ARG A 30 11.46 -10.12 8.02
N GLN A 31 11.86 -10.43 9.24
CA GLN A 31 12.16 -11.79 9.67
C GLN A 31 10.89 -12.65 9.60
N LEU A 32 9.77 -12.12 10.08
CA LEU A 32 8.45 -12.76 9.94
C LEU A 32 8.08 -13.00 8.47
N ALA A 33 8.34 -12.04 7.57
CA ALA A 33 8.09 -12.22 6.15
C ALA A 33 8.93 -13.37 5.57
N LEU A 34 10.19 -13.48 5.95
CA LEU A 34 11.07 -14.58 5.53
C LEU A 34 10.61 -15.93 6.10
N ASP A 35 10.18 -15.97 7.36
CA ASP A 35 9.65 -17.17 8.01
C ASP A 35 8.37 -17.67 7.31
N LEU A 36 7.55 -16.73 6.83
CA LEU A 36 6.36 -17.01 6.02
C LEU A 36 6.67 -17.27 4.53
N SER A 37 7.95 -17.40 4.16
CA SER A 37 8.41 -17.61 2.78
C SER A 37 8.03 -16.50 1.80
N PHE A 38 7.81 -15.27 2.29
CA PHE A 38 7.61 -14.08 1.47
C PHE A 38 8.93 -13.37 1.14
N ILE A 39 8.95 -12.70 -0.01
CA ILE A 39 10.10 -11.90 -0.45
C ILE A 39 9.87 -10.43 -0.05
N PRO A 40 10.69 -9.85 0.85
CA PRO A 40 10.55 -8.45 1.24
C PRO A 40 11.11 -7.53 0.14
N VAL A 41 10.21 -6.86 -0.60
CA VAL A 41 10.56 -5.94 -1.70
C VAL A 41 10.63 -4.47 -1.24
N VAL A 42 10.53 -4.20 0.07
CA VAL A 42 10.58 -2.84 0.62
C VAL A 42 12.01 -2.27 0.46
N PRO A 43 12.18 -1.04 -0.05
CA PRO A 43 13.48 -0.40 -0.14
C PRO A 43 14.00 -0.04 1.26
N PRO A 44 15.30 -0.24 1.55
CA PRO A 44 15.91 0.18 2.80
C PRO A 44 15.88 1.72 2.93
N LEU A 45 15.77 2.22 4.16
CA LEU A 45 15.97 3.63 4.41
C LEU A 45 17.44 4.02 4.20
N ARG A 46 17.65 5.26 3.78
CA ARG A 46 19.00 5.81 3.52
C ARG A 46 19.89 5.83 4.77
N ALA A 47 19.29 5.89 5.96
CA ALA A 47 20.00 5.96 7.25
C ALA A 47 20.42 4.58 7.79
N ARG A 48 20.07 3.48 7.10
CA ARG A 48 20.36 2.15 7.59
C ARG A 48 21.83 1.77 7.39
N VAL A 49 22.41 1.15 8.42
CA VAL A 49 23.82 0.72 8.43
C VAL A 49 24.06 -0.43 7.45
N ASP A 50 23.13 -1.40 7.38
CA ASP A 50 23.21 -2.54 6.47
C ASP A 50 21.99 -2.58 5.52
N PRO A 51 22.09 -1.95 4.33
CA PRO A 51 21.04 -1.95 3.33
C PRO A 51 21.05 -3.26 2.51
N TRP A 52 19.89 -3.88 2.34
CA TRP A 52 19.76 -5.07 1.52
C TRP A 52 19.45 -4.75 0.06
N LYS A 53 19.71 -5.73 -0.80
CA LYS A 53 19.27 -5.70 -2.20
C LYS A 53 17.79 -6.05 -2.26
N TYR A 54 17.02 -5.19 -2.92
CA TYR A 54 15.62 -5.43 -3.27
C TYR A 54 15.46 -5.27 -4.78
N ASP A 55 14.46 -5.94 -5.35
CA ASP A 55 14.14 -5.78 -6.76
C ASP A 55 13.32 -4.51 -6.99
N ARG A 56 13.94 -3.53 -7.67
CA ARG A 56 13.30 -2.26 -8.01
C ARG A 56 12.15 -2.43 -8.98
N ALA A 57 12.21 -3.41 -9.89
CA ALA A 57 11.14 -3.65 -10.85
C ALA A 57 9.89 -4.17 -10.13
N MET A 58 10.05 -5.14 -9.23
CA MET A 58 8.97 -5.62 -8.37
C MET A 58 8.42 -4.50 -7.46
N TYR A 59 9.29 -3.65 -6.88
CA TYR A 59 8.83 -2.52 -6.08
C TYR A 59 7.98 -1.53 -6.89
N LYS A 60 8.34 -1.29 -8.17
CA LYS A 60 7.60 -0.40 -9.06
C LYS A 60 6.18 -0.88 -9.35
N ARG A 61 5.95 -2.19 -9.41
CA ARG A 61 4.61 -2.79 -9.61
C ARG A 61 3.63 -2.45 -8.48
N ARG A 62 4.12 -2.02 -7.31
CA ARG A 62 3.29 -1.50 -6.23
C ARG A 62 2.47 -0.27 -6.64
N ASP A 63 2.98 0.58 -7.54
CA ASP A 63 2.26 1.77 -8.02
C ASP A 63 0.94 1.39 -8.71
N GLU A 64 0.91 0.26 -9.43
CA GLU A 64 -0.30 -0.25 -10.08
C GLU A 64 -1.38 -0.60 -9.05
N VAL A 65 -0.97 -1.30 -7.98
CA VAL A 65 -1.84 -1.67 -6.86
C VAL A 65 -2.32 -0.43 -6.11
N GLU A 66 -1.44 0.53 -5.84
CA GLU A 66 -1.81 1.79 -5.18
C GLU A 66 -2.79 2.63 -6.01
N ARG A 67 -2.59 2.69 -7.33
CA ARG A 67 -3.53 3.36 -8.25
C ARG A 67 -4.90 2.67 -8.23
N LEU A 68 -4.94 1.34 -8.21
CA LEU A 68 -6.20 0.59 -8.09
C LEU A 68 -6.92 0.97 -6.78
N PHE A 69 -6.23 0.88 -5.64
CA PHE A 69 -6.82 1.25 -4.35
C PHE A 69 -7.25 2.71 -4.30
N ARG A 70 -6.53 3.61 -4.96
CA ARG A 70 -6.92 5.02 -5.07
C ARG A 70 -8.27 5.18 -5.77
N ARG A 71 -8.50 4.45 -6.87
CA ARG A 71 -9.79 4.47 -7.57
C ARG A 71 -10.89 3.82 -6.74
N LEU A 72 -10.60 2.68 -6.10
CA LEU A 72 -11.53 1.99 -5.20
C LEU A 72 -11.95 2.85 -4.01
N LYS A 73 -11.02 3.64 -3.45
CA LYS A 73 -11.31 4.59 -2.36
C LYS A 73 -12.23 5.74 -2.79
N GLY A 74 -12.43 5.97 -4.09
CA GLY A 74 -13.45 6.90 -4.58
C GLY A 74 -14.88 6.45 -4.25
N TYR A 75 -15.11 5.15 -4.10
CA TYR A 75 -16.40 4.62 -3.67
C TYR A 75 -16.54 4.75 -2.16
N ARG A 76 -17.36 5.71 -1.70
CA ARG A 76 -17.57 6.01 -0.27
C ARG A 76 -17.93 4.77 0.57
N ARG A 77 -18.71 3.83 0.01
CA ARG A 77 -19.07 2.54 0.65
C ARG A 77 -17.87 1.65 0.95
N ILE A 78 -16.90 1.61 0.04
CA ILE A 78 -15.69 0.81 0.18
C ILE A 78 -14.71 1.51 1.13
N PHE A 79 -14.48 2.82 0.93
CA PHE A 79 -13.54 3.59 1.74
C PHE A 79 -13.85 3.53 3.24
N SER A 80 -15.11 3.77 3.63
CA SER A 80 -15.52 3.78 5.04
C SER A 80 -15.93 2.42 5.57
N ARG A 81 -15.92 1.36 4.73
CA ARG A 81 -16.45 0.02 5.06
C ARG A 81 -17.85 0.11 5.71
N PHE A 82 -18.83 0.66 4.98
CA PHE A 82 -20.19 0.82 5.52
C PHE A 82 -20.92 -0.51 5.74
N GLU A 83 -20.55 -1.55 5.00
CA GLU A 83 -21.24 -2.83 5.04
C GLU A 83 -20.87 -3.61 6.32
N LYS A 84 -21.89 -4.03 7.06
CA LYS A 84 -21.72 -4.78 8.32
C LYS A 84 -21.29 -6.23 8.10
N LEU A 85 -21.69 -6.82 6.98
CA LEU A 85 -21.38 -8.20 6.63
C LEU A 85 -20.21 -8.25 5.65
N ASP A 86 -19.24 -9.11 5.93
CA ASP A 86 -18.06 -9.29 5.07
C ASP A 86 -18.42 -9.77 3.66
N VAL A 87 -19.47 -10.57 3.54
CA VAL A 87 -20.00 -11.02 2.24
C VAL A 87 -20.49 -9.84 1.41
N MET A 88 -21.22 -8.90 2.02
CA MET A 88 -21.71 -7.70 1.33
C MET A 88 -20.55 -6.79 0.95
N PHE A 89 -19.59 -6.58 1.87
CA PHE A 89 -18.39 -5.81 1.58
C PHE A 89 -17.60 -6.37 0.38
N THR A 90 -17.43 -7.70 0.33
CA THR A 90 -16.75 -8.39 -0.77
C THR A 90 -17.52 -8.27 -2.09
N ALA A 91 -18.85 -8.35 -2.05
CA ALA A 91 -19.70 -8.14 -3.22
C ALA A 91 -19.55 -6.72 -3.77
N PHE A 92 -19.51 -5.69 -2.90
CA PHE A 92 -19.30 -4.31 -3.32
C PHE A 92 -17.89 -4.06 -3.87
N ILE A 93 -16.86 -4.71 -3.33
CA ILE A 93 -15.51 -4.67 -3.93
C ILE A 93 -15.55 -5.24 -5.34
N SER A 94 -16.16 -6.41 -5.53
CA SER A 94 -16.26 -7.07 -6.83
C SER A 94 -17.01 -6.20 -7.84
N PHE A 95 -18.13 -5.61 -7.41
CA PHE A 95 -18.89 -4.65 -8.21
C PHE A 95 -18.06 -3.42 -8.60
N ALA A 96 -17.31 -2.85 -7.65
CA ALA A 96 -16.45 -1.69 -7.93
C ALA A 96 -15.30 -2.02 -8.87
N LEU A 97 -14.73 -3.23 -8.80
CA LEU A 97 -13.72 -3.70 -9.75
C LEU A 97 -14.28 -3.80 -11.16
N ILE A 98 -15.46 -4.42 -11.34
CA ILE A 98 -16.14 -4.50 -12.63
C ILE A 98 -16.47 -3.10 -13.16
N SER A 99 -17.00 -2.22 -12.30
CA SER A 99 -17.31 -0.85 -12.69
C SER A 99 -16.05 -0.03 -13.02
N ASP A 100 -14.91 -0.30 -12.38
CA ASP A 100 -13.65 0.38 -12.67
C ASP A 100 -13.08 -0.08 -14.02
N ASP A 101 -13.17 -1.38 -14.30
CA ASP A 101 -12.75 -1.99 -15.57
C ASP A 101 -13.57 -1.45 -16.76
N LEU A 102 -14.89 -1.36 -16.62
CA LEU A 102 -15.79 -0.77 -17.63
C LEU A 102 -15.54 0.72 -17.89
N ARG A 103 -14.91 1.45 -16.94
CA ARG A 103 -14.56 2.86 -17.12
C ARG A 103 -13.20 3.07 -17.78
N LEU A 104 -12.37 2.03 -17.83
CA LEU A 104 -11.04 2.07 -18.43
C LEU A 104 -11.04 1.57 -19.88
N CYS A 105 -12.13 0.94 -20.33
CA CYS A 105 -12.44 0.66 -21.74
C CYS A 105 -12.99 1.92 -22.42
#